data_AF-A0A969BAK0-F1
#
_entry.id   AF-A0A969BAK0-F1
#
_cell.length_a   1.000
_cell.length_b   1.000
_cell.length_c   1.000
_cell.angle_alpha   90.00
_cell.angle_beta   90.00
_cell.angle_gamma   90.00
#
_symmetry.space_group_name_H-M   'P 1'
#
loop_
_entity.id
_entity.type
_entity.pdbx_description
1 polymer ?
#
loop_
_entity_poly.entity_id
_entity_poly.type
_entity_poly.pdbx_seq_one_letter_code
_entity_poly.pdbx_strand_id
1 'polypeptide(L)'
;MFRTKVVQAYKETRTHSKDAKDKNREIENKLEGMITSSSLKTGENNFNLIKISQDIIELTQMSVRYANILRDIEEYQNAIVDNTRNYNDKIREIKSFSPNESVGFLSFFGERTCRSFKDQLTSELAYFQHGIDLVDNVVDALRGQIAIEQANRERQLQTTITSLGIAIAGAGNFASSYEAGSVTDNNTSTQLPVIGKINFHLPHFLFSFSISILVGIIVWKIASKYLRQRYKEKELIFSPNKHKSTDLSVNNQSESEQDN
;
A
#
# COMPACT_ATOMS: atom_id res chain seq x y z
N MET A 1 18.23 26.51 25.08
CA MET A 1 17.33 25.33 25.07
C MET A 1 16.96 24.88 23.65
N PHE A 2 16.35 25.71 22.79
CA PHE A 2 15.91 25.29 21.44
C PHE A 2 17.04 24.86 20.49
N ARG A 3 18.16 25.59 20.45
CA ARG A 3 19.34 25.22 19.63
C ARG A 3 19.84 23.79 19.93
N THR A 4 19.95 23.44 21.21
CA THR A 4 20.38 22.10 21.63
C THR A 4 19.38 21.03 21.19
N LYS A 5 18.07 21.30 21.27
CA LYS A 5 17.03 20.38 20.80
C LYS A 5 17.12 20.14 19.29
N VAL A 6 17.34 21.19 18.49
CA VAL A 6 17.56 21.06 17.04
C VAL A 6 18.79 20.20 16.75
N VAL A 7 19.92 20.46 17.42
CA VAL A 7 21.16 19.70 17.21
C VAL A 7 20.98 18.23 17.61
N GLN A 8 20.29 17.97 18.72
CA GLN A 8 20.02 16.60 19.16
C GLN A 8 19.11 15.87 18.16
N ALA A 9 17.99 16.46 17.77
CA ALA A 9 17.08 15.88 16.78
C ALA A 9 17.82 15.60 15.45
N TYR A 10 18.67 16.52 15.01
CA TYR A 10 19.50 16.28 13.82
C TYR A 10 20.47 15.11 14.01
N LYS A 11 21.11 14.98 15.17
CA LYS A 11 21.97 13.83 15.47
C LYS A 11 21.19 12.51 15.42
N GLU A 12 20.00 12.46 15.99
CA GLU A 12 19.14 11.26 15.92
C GLU A 12 18.79 10.89 14.48
N THR A 13 18.53 11.89 13.63
CA THR A 13 18.29 11.61 12.20
C THR A 13 19.49 10.94 11.53
N ARG A 14 20.72 11.29 11.91
CA ARG A 14 21.91 10.68 11.31
C ARG A 14 22.03 9.19 11.67
N THR A 15 21.65 8.84 12.89
CA THR A 15 21.58 7.43 13.34
C THR A 15 20.54 6.68 12.52
N HIS A 16 19.30 7.19 12.45
CA HIS A 16 18.21 6.52 11.75
C HIS A 16 18.42 6.48 10.23
N SER A 17 19.02 7.52 9.63
CA SER A 17 19.41 7.50 8.20
C SER A 17 20.45 6.42 7.89
N LYS A 18 21.30 6.04 8.85
CA LYS A 18 22.21 4.91 8.68
C LYS A 18 21.44 3.59 8.68
N ASP A 19 20.54 3.41 9.65
CA ASP A 19 19.72 2.21 9.76
C ASP A 19 18.80 2.05 8.54
N ALA A 20 18.26 3.15 8.00
CA ALA A 20 17.49 3.17 6.77
C ALA A 20 18.33 2.67 5.58
N LYS A 21 19.58 3.14 5.42
CA LYS A 21 20.47 2.66 4.35
C LYS A 21 20.76 1.17 4.48
N ASP A 22 21.06 0.70 5.68
CA ASP A 22 21.38 -0.70 5.92
C ASP A 22 20.15 -1.59 5.65
N LYS A 23 18.96 -1.15 6.07
CA LYS A 23 17.71 -1.86 5.78
C LYS A 23 17.36 -1.86 4.30
N ASN A 24 17.55 -0.74 3.60
CA ASN A 24 17.33 -0.65 2.16
C ASN A 24 18.23 -1.64 1.40
N ARG A 25 19.51 -1.74 1.77
CA ARG A 25 20.43 -2.74 1.20
C ARG A 25 19.99 -4.17 1.47
N GLU A 26 19.50 -4.47 2.66
CA GLU A 26 18.98 -5.81 2.99
C GLU A 26 17.79 -6.17 2.10
N ILE A 27 16.89 -5.21 1.86
CA ILE A 27 15.75 -5.34 0.94
C ILE A 27 16.25 -5.58 -0.50
N GLU A 28 17.17 -4.75 -1.00
CA GLU A 28 17.74 -4.88 -2.35
C GLU A 28 18.39 -6.26 -2.55
N ASN A 29 19.19 -6.72 -1.59
CA ASN A 29 19.82 -8.05 -1.64
C ASN A 29 18.79 -9.18 -1.65
N LYS A 30 17.72 -9.06 -0.84
CA LYS A 30 16.64 -10.05 -0.82
C LYS A 30 15.90 -10.09 -2.17
N LEU A 31 15.62 -8.92 -2.75
CA LEU A 31 15.00 -8.81 -4.08
C LEU A 31 15.88 -9.43 -5.17
N GLU A 32 17.18 -9.16 -5.18
CA GLU A 32 18.12 -9.77 -6.13
C GLU A 32 18.16 -11.30 -5.99
N GLY A 33 18.15 -11.80 -4.74
CA GLY A 33 18.07 -13.23 -4.45
C GLY A 33 16.77 -13.87 -4.98
N MET A 34 15.64 -13.17 -4.88
CA MET A 34 14.38 -13.63 -5.48
C MET A 34 14.46 -13.65 -6.99
N ILE A 35 14.91 -12.57 -7.63
CA ILE A 35 15.00 -12.48 -9.10
C ILE A 35 15.94 -13.55 -9.67
N THR A 36 17.03 -13.85 -8.96
CA THR A 36 18.03 -14.85 -9.37
C THR A 36 17.56 -16.28 -9.14
N SER A 37 16.81 -16.54 -8.05
CA SER A 37 16.36 -17.89 -7.69
C SER A 37 14.97 -18.27 -8.21
N SER A 38 14.15 -17.29 -8.58
CA SER A 38 12.93 -17.52 -9.34
C SER A 38 13.29 -17.69 -10.82
N SER A 39 12.65 -18.62 -11.50
CA SER A 39 12.87 -18.94 -12.91
C SER A 39 12.43 -17.83 -13.89
N LEU A 40 12.58 -16.55 -13.53
CA LEU A 40 12.26 -15.39 -14.37
C LEU A 40 13.13 -15.34 -15.63
N LYS A 41 14.28 -16.01 -15.65
CA LYS A 41 15.22 -16.04 -16.80
C LYS A 41 15.09 -17.26 -17.71
N THR A 42 14.41 -18.32 -17.29
CA THR A 42 14.42 -19.59 -18.01
C THR A 42 13.05 -20.24 -17.83
N GLY A 43 12.36 -20.53 -18.93
CA GLY A 43 11.05 -21.20 -18.93
C GLY A 43 11.06 -22.65 -18.42
N GLU A 44 11.92 -22.98 -17.46
CA GLU A 44 11.96 -24.27 -16.77
C GLU A 44 11.05 -24.25 -15.53
N ASN A 45 10.14 -25.23 -15.54
CA ASN A 45 8.97 -25.34 -14.69
C ASN A 45 9.29 -25.82 -13.27
N ASN A 46 9.95 -24.99 -12.46
CA ASN A 46 9.90 -25.18 -11.01
C ASN A 46 9.54 -23.88 -10.28
N PHE A 47 8.43 -23.27 -10.70
CA PHE A 47 7.82 -22.15 -10.01
C PHE A 47 7.32 -22.61 -8.63
N ASN A 48 8.17 -22.48 -7.62
CA ASN A 48 7.83 -22.84 -6.25
C ASN A 48 6.99 -21.73 -5.61
N LEU A 49 5.69 -21.80 -5.85
CA LEU A 49 4.68 -20.89 -5.32
C LEU A 49 4.79 -20.67 -3.80
N ILE A 50 5.08 -21.73 -3.05
CA ILE A 50 5.19 -21.68 -1.58
C ILE A 50 6.39 -20.82 -1.18
N LYS A 51 7.55 -21.06 -1.81
CA LYS A 51 8.76 -20.28 -1.56
C LYS A 51 8.54 -18.81 -1.89
N ILE A 52 7.99 -18.50 -3.07
CA ILE A 52 7.72 -17.12 -3.50
C ILE A 52 6.74 -16.42 -2.53
N SER A 53 5.69 -17.12 -2.10
CA SER A 53 4.75 -16.57 -1.11
C SER A 53 5.45 -16.23 0.21
N GLN A 54 6.33 -17.10 0.69
CA GLN A 54 7.09 -16.87 1.92
C GLN A 54 8.05 -15.69 1.79
N ASP A 55 8.72 -15.63 0.65
CA ASP A 55 9.62 -14.57 0.24
C ASP A 55 8.91 -13.20 0.24
N ILE A 56 7.70 -13.10 -0.35
CA ILE A 56 6.91 -11.85 -0.35
C ILE A 56 6.49 -11.44 1.08
N ILE A 57 6.09 -12.40 1.93
CA ILE A 57 5.77 -12.11 3.34
C ILE A 57 6.97 -11.48 4.04
N GLU A 58 8.16 -12.05 3.84
CA GLU A 58 9.39 -11.55 4.44
C GLU A 58 9.75 -10.14 3.96
N LEU A 59 9.71 -9.90 2.64
CA LEU A 59 9.92 -8.55 2.06
C LEU A 59 8.97 -7.52 2.65
N THR A 60 7.72 -7.91 2.82
CA THR A 60 6.71 -7.01 3.37
C THR A 60 6.98 -6.68 4.84
N GLN A 61 7.44 -7.65 5.64
CA GLN A 61 7.85 -7.36 7.01
C GLN A 61 9.09 -6.46 7.06
N MET A 62 10.02 -6.63 6.12
CA MET A 62 11.18 -5.76 5.98
C MET A 62 10.77 -4.34 5.58
N SER A 63 9.82 -4.18 4.66
CA SER A 63 9.33 -2.87 4.23
C SER A 63 8.59 -2.13 5.34
N VAL A 64 7.79 -2.82 6.16
CA VAL A 64 7.15 -2.21 7.34
C VAL A 64 8.20 -1.70 8.33
N ARG A 65 9.26 -2.49 8.59
CA ARG A 65 10.37 -2.07 9.45
C ARG A 65 11.09 -0.86 8.88
N TYR A 66 11.33 -0.86 7.57
CA TYR A 66 11.94 0.25 6.86
C TYR A 66 11.08 1.52 6.96
N ALA A 67 9.78 1.43 6.66
CA ALA A 67 8.85 2.55 6.76
C ALA A 67 8.78 3.16 8.17
N ASN A 68 8.89 2.34 9.22
CA ASN A 68 8.96 2.83 10.59
C ASN A 68 10.20 3.70 10.84
N ILE A 69 11.36 3.30 10.30
CA ILE A 69 12.60 4.11 10.40
C ILE A 69 12.40 5.46 9.70
N LEU A 70 11.77 5.47 8.52
CA LEU A 70 11.48 6.71 7.78
C LEU A 70 10.55 7.62 8.57
N ARG A 71 9.50 7.06 9.19
CA ARG A 71 8.59 7.81 10.07
C ARG A 71 9.33 8.43 11.26
N ASP A 72 10.27 7.71 11.86
CA ASP A 72 11.06 8.25 12.98
C ASP A 72 11.98 9.40 12.51
N ILE A 73 12.58 9.30 11.31
CA ILE A 73 13.34 10.41 10.70
C ILE A 73 12.45 11.65 10.50
N GLU A 74 11.22 11.46 10.03
CA GLU A 74 10.24 12.54 9.84
C GLU A 74 9.83 13.19 11.17
N GLU A 75 9.63 12.40 12.23
CA GLU A 75 9.35 12.92 13.57
C GLU A 75 10.48 13.86 14.05
N TYR A 76 11.73 13.46 13.88
CA TYR A 76 12.87 14.31 14.22
C TYR A 76 13.00 15.53 13.30
N GLN A 77 12.64 15.38 12.02
CA GLN A 77 12.59 16.51 11.09
C GLN A 77 11.57 17.56 11.60
N ASN A 78 10.36 17.14 11.97
CA ASN A 78 9.33 18.00 12.55
C ASN A 78 9.82 18.68 13.84
N ALA A 79 10.52 17.94 14.71
CA ALA A 79 11.15 18.52 15.88
C ALA A 79 12.18 19.61 15.53
N ILE A 80 12.97 19.43 14.46
CA ILE A 80 13.88 20.48 13.97
C ILE A 80 13.08 21.71 13.53
N VAL A 81 12.02 21.54 12.74
CA VAL A 81 11.18 22.66 12.26
C VAL A 81 10.64 23.49 13.42
N ASP A 82 10.00 22.83 14.38
CA ASP A 82 9.37 23.48 15.52
C ASP A 82 10.38 24.19 16.41
N ASN A 83 11.50 23.54 16.71
CA ASN A 83 12.53 24.15 17.54
C ASN A 83 13.28 25.26 16.82
N THR A 84 13.42 25.21 15.49
CA THR A 84 13.94 26.33 14.68
C THR A 84 12.99 27.53 14.74
N ARG A 85 11.67 27.32 14.60
CA ARG A 85 10.68 28.39 14.74
C ARG A 85 10.78 29.05 16.12
N ASN A 86 10.73 28.26 17.18
CA ASN A 86 10.85 28.76 18.56
C ASN A 86 12.18 29.49 18.81
N TYR A 87 13.27 29.02 18.21
CA TYR A 87 14.57 29.67 18.28
C TYR A 87 14.54 31.06 17.61
N ASN A 88 13.99 31.15 16.40
CA ASN A 88 13.87 32.39 15.66
C ASN A 88 12.95 33.39 16.35
N ASP A 89 11.86 32.92 16.97
CA ASP A 89 10.95 33.74 17.79
C ASP A 89 11.71 34.40 18.95
N LYS A 90 12.55 33.63 19.65
CA LYS A 90 13.37 34.17 20.74
C LYS A 90 14.42 35.16 20.24
N ILE A 91 14.98 34.97 19.06
CA ILE A 91 15.88 35.99 18.45
C ILE A 91 15.12 37.27 18.16
N ARG A 92 13.89 37.20 17.62
CA ARG A 92 13.07 38.38 17.36
C ARG A 92 12.74 39.14 18.63
N GLU A 93 12.42 38.41 19.70
CA GLU A 93 12.20 38.99 21.03
C GLU A 93 13.46 39.71 21.55
N ILE A 94 14.64 39.08 21.47
CA ILE A 94 15.91 39.72 21.87
C ILE A 94 16.16 41.00 21.05
N LYS A 95 15.95 40.97 19.73
CA LYS A 95 16.08 42.16 18.87
C LYS A 95 15.14 43.29 19.28
N SER A 96 13.95 42.96 19.80
CA SER A 96 12.99 43.98 20.26
C SER A 96 13.44 44.71 21.52
N PHE A 97 14.20 44.03 22.40
CA PHE A 97 14.76 44.64 23.60
C PHE A 97 16.07 45.39 23.35
N SER A 98 16.86 44.91 22.39
CA SER A 98 18.18 45.48 22.06
C SER A 98 18.32 45.75 20.55
N PRO A 99 17.61 46.75 19.99
CA PRO A 99 17.56 46.97 18.54
C PRO A 99 18.90 47.37 17.92
N ASN A 100 19.80 47.97 18.72
CA ASN A 100 21.12 48.42 18.28
C ASN A 100 22.22 47.34 18.46
N GLU A 101 21.91 46.20 19.06
CA GLU A 101 22.88 45.12 19.24
C GLU A 101 22.90 44.15 18.06
N SER A 102 24.12 43.74 17.68
CA SER A 102 24.30 42.73 16.64
C SER A 102 24.02 41.33 17.18
N VAL A 103 22.86 40.79 16.84
CA VAL A 103 22.52 39.37 17.10
C VAL A 103 22.66 38.49 15.85
N GLY A 104 23.47 38.93 14.88
CA GLY A 104 23.69 38.21 13.62
C GLY A 104 24.25 36.79 13.84
N PHE A 105 25.14 36.63 14.82
CA PHE A 105 25.72 35.33 15.15
C PHE A 105 24.68 34.31 15.67
N LEU A 106 23.64 34.77 16.36
CA LEU A 106 22.51 33.93 16.78
C LEU A 106 21.64 33.59 15.57
N SER A 107 21.34 34.59 14.74
CA SER A 107 20.49 34.43 13.55
C SER A 107 21.06 33.40 12.56
N PHE A 108 22.39 33.32 12.45
CA PHE A 108 23.10 32.36 11.60
C PHE A 108 22.64 30.90 11.82
N PHE A 109 22.43 30.48 13.07
CA PHE A 109 22.02 29.12 13.37
C PHE A 109 20.63 28.81 12.79
N GLY A 110 19.67 29.70 13.00
CA GLY A 110 18.30 29.53 12.52
C GLY A 110 18.18 29.64 11.00
N GLU A 111 18.88 30.60 10.41
CA GLU A 111 18.76 30.95 8.98
C GLU A 111 19.60 30.06 8.07
N ARG A 112 20.80 29.64 8.50
CA ARG A 112 21.72 28.85 7.67
C ARG A 112 21.85 27.42 8.14
N THR A 113 22.19 27.19 9.41
CA THR A 113 22.42 25.83 9.91
C THR A 113 21.15 24.99 9.88
N CYS A 114 20.05 25.50 10.45
CA CYS A 114 18.77 24.77 10.44
C CYS A 114 18.21 24.59 9.02
N ARG A 115 18.44 25.56 8.12
CA ARG A 115 18.07 25.43 6.71
C ARG A 115 18.81 24.27 6.05
N SER A 116 20.12 24.21 6.20
CA SER A 116 20.92 23.10 5.65
C SER A 116 20.48 21.73 6.18
N PHE A 117 20.14 21.64 7.48
CA PHE A 117 19.61 20.39 8.05
C PHE A 117 18.30 19.96 7.39
N LYS A 118 17.37 20.89 7.19
CA LYS A 118 16.09 20.62 6.53
C LYS A 118 16.26 20.19 5.07
N ASP A 119 17.14 20.87 4.33
CA ASP A 119 17.42 20.55 2.92
C ASP A 119 18.00 19.14 2.79
N GLN A 120 18.99 18.80 3.63
CA GLN A 120 19.59 17.46 3.65
C GLN A 120 18.56 16.37 3.98
N LEU A 121 17.74 16.58 5.01
CA LEU A 121 16.70 15.62 5.41
C LEU A 121 15.65 15.41 4.33
N THR A 122 15.23 16.48 3.66
CA THR A 122 14.25 16.40 2.56
C THR A 122 14.80 15.57 1.41
N SER A 123 16.06 15.78 1.04
CA SER A 123 16.70 15.00 -0.01
C SER A 123 16.88 13.53 0.39
N GLU A 124 17.23 13.24 1.64
CA GLU A 124 17.40 11.87 2.13
C GLU A 124 16.09 11.10 2.20
N LEU A 125 15.03 11.71 2.73
CA LEU A 125 13.69 11.10 2.75
C LEU A 125 13.18 10.81 1.35
N ALA A 126 13.39 11.73 0.40
CA ALA A 126 13.05 11.51 -1.01
C ALA A 126 13.81 10.31 -1.60
N TYR A 127 15.12 10.19 -1.32
CA TYR A 127 15.90 9.03 -1.74
C TYR A 127 15.38 7.72 -1.12
N PHE A 128 15.07 7.72 0.18
CA PHE A 128 14.60 6.53 0.87
C PHE A 128 13.22 6.07 0.41
N GLN A 129 12.36 7.00 -0.01
CA GLN A 129 11.03 6.67 -0.53
C GLN A 129 11.11 5.77 -1.77
N HIS A 130 12.13 5.95 -2.64
CA HIS A 130 12.33 5.05 -3.78
C HIS A 130 12.51 3.58 -3.39
N GLY A 131 13.06 3.30 -2.20
CA GLY A 131 13.20 1.94 -1.69
C GLY A 131 11.86 1.29 -1.35
N ILE A 132 10.89 2.07 -0.84
CA ILE A 132 9.51 1.58 -0.60
C ILE A 132 8.84 1.29 -1.93
N ASP A 133 8.91 2.23 -2.88
CA ASP A 133 8.29 2.09 -4.19
C ASP A 133 8.84 0.86 -4.94
N LEU A 134 10.13 0.55 -4.79
CA LEU A 134 10.75 -0.64 -5.38
C LEU A 134 10.14 -1.93 -4.82
N VAL A 135 9.95 -2.02 -3.50
CA VAL A 135 9.34 -3.21 -2.88
C VAL A 135 7.92 -3.38 -3.37
N ASP A 136 7.12 -2.31 -3.38
CA ASP A 136 5.72 -2.37 -3.81
C ASP A 136 5.60 -2.86 -5.26
N ASN A 137 6.43 -2.30 -6.16
CA ASN A 137 6.47 -2.72 -7.56
C ASN A 137 6.83 -4.20 -7.74
N VAL A 138 7.81 -4.71 -6.98
CA VAL A 138 8.21 -6.12 -7.08
C VAL A 138 7.15 -7.04 -6.47
N VAL A 139 6.55 -6.66 -5.34
CA VAL A 139 5.46 -7.41 -4.72
C VAL A 139 4.27 -7.52 -5.69
N ASP A 140 3.91 -6.43 -6.36
CA ASP A 140 2.81 -6.42 -7.34
C ASP A 140 3.13 -7.22 -8.60
N ALA A 141 4.36 -7.14 -9.12
CA ALA A 141 4.81 -7.97 -10.23
C ALA A 141 4.74 -9.47 -9.88
N LEU A 142 5.20 -9.86 -8.70
CA LEU A 142 5.16 -11.26 -8.24
C LEU A 142 3.73 -11.74 -8.00
N ARG A 143 2.84 -10.90 -7.46
CA ARG A 143 1.40 -11.19 -7.37
C ARG A 143 0.80 -11.46 -8.76
N GLY A 144 1.13 -10.63 -9.74
CA GLY A 144 0.72 -10.81 -11.13
C GLY A 144 1.19 -12.14 -11.72
N GLN A 145 2.46 -12.49 -11.51
CA GLN A 145 3.01 -13.76 -11.98
C GLN A 145 2.37 -14.98 -11.31
N ILE A 146 2.13 -14.92 -9.99
CA ILE A 146 1.42 -15.98 -9.26
C ILE A 146 0.01 -16.19 -9.83
N ALA A 147 -0.72 -15.10 -10.09
CA ALA A 147 -2.05 -15.17 -10.67
C ALA A 147 -2.06 -15.80 -12.07
N ILE A 148 -1.06 -15.50 -12.91
CA ILE A 148 -0.89 -16.11 -14.23
C ILE A 148 -0.59 -17.61 -14.10
N GLU A 149 0.36 -17.98 -13.23
CA GLU A 149 0.71 -19.39 -13.02
C GLU A 149 -0.48 -20.20 -12.49
N GLN A 150 -1.26 -19.63 -11.57
CA GLN A 150 -2.49 -20.24 -11.08
C GLN A 150 -3.52 -20.40 -12.19
N ALA A 151 -3.80 -19.35 -12.97
CA ALA A 151 -4.73 -19.43 -14.10
C ALA A 151 -4.32 -20.49 -15.14
N ASN A 152 -3.01 -20.68 -15.34
CA ASN A 152 -2.48 -21.73 -16.22
C ASN A 152 -2.64 -23.13 -15.62
N ARG A 153 -2.39 -23.29 -14.32
CA ARG A 153 -2.50 -24.59 -13.61
C ARG A 153 -3.94 -24.98 -13.30
N GLU A 154 -4.86 -24.03 -13.15
CA GLU A 154 -6.26 -24.27 -12.77
C GLU A 154 -7.11 -24.91 -13.88
N ARG A 155 -6.48 -25.42 -14.96
CA ARG A 155 -7.05 -26.49 -15.77
C ARG A 155 -7.03 -27.85 -15.04
N GLN A 156 -6.15 -28.07 -14.06
CA GLN A 156 -6.16 -29.21 -13.13
C GLN A 156 -5.48 -28.84 -11.79
N LEU A 157 -6.25 -28.89 -10.69
CA LEU A 157 -5.93 -28.67 -9.27
C LEU A 157 -6.23 -27.27 -8.67
N GLN A 158 -7.18 -27.30 -7.73
CA GLN A 158 -7.45 -26.30 -6.70
C GLN A 158 -6.29 -26.23 -5.70
N THR A 159 -5.45 -25.20 -5.80
CA THR A 159 -4.70 -24.69 -4.63
C THR A 159 -4.55 -23.17 -4.75
N THR A 160 -5.49 -22.52 -4.08
CA THR A 160 -5.83 -21.11 -4.01
C THR A 160 -4.83 -20.35 -3.10
N ILE A 161 -3.77 -19.74 -3.65
CA ILE A 161 -2.94 -18.74 -2.91
C ILE A 161 -3.62 -17.38 -3.06
N THR A 162 -4.74 -17.20 -2.36
CA THR A 162 -5.66 -16.08 -2.60
C THR A 162 -5.50 -14.89 -1.68
N SER A 163 -4.53 -14.84 -0.78
CA SER A 163 -4.62 -13.86 0.32
C SER A 163 -3.31 -13.30 0.86
N LEU A 164 -2.35 -12.96 -0.01
CA LEU A 164 -1.26 -12.07 0.40
C LEU A 164 -1.72 -10.60 0.43
N GLY A 165 -2.76 -10.34 1.22
CA GLY A 165 -3.37 -9.04 1.46
C GLY A 165 -2.57 -8.24 2.47
N ILE A 166 -1.39 -7.77 2.07
CA ILE A 166 -0.66 -6.76 2.84
C ILE A 166 -0.64 -5.47 2.01
N ALA A 167 -1.36 -4.47 2.51
CA ALA A 167 -1.29 -3.11 1.99
C ALA A 167 -0.11 -2.42 2.69
N ILE A 168 0.99 -2.25 1.97
CA ILE A 168 2.05 -1.34 2.39
C ILE A 168 1.55 0.04 1.97
N ALA A 169 1.00 0.79 2.93
CA ALA A 169 0.71 2.19 2.70
C ALA A 169 2.06 2.93 2.72
N GLY A 170 2.78 2.93 1.60
CA GLY A 170 3.83 3.90 1.35
C GLY A 170 3.17 5.27 1.44
N ALA A 171 3.24 5.89 2.61
CA ALA A 171 2.47 7.06 2.96
C ALA A 171 2.79 8.18 1.96
N GLY A 172 1.88 8.34 1.01
CA GLY A 172 2.01 9.31 -0.05
C GLY A 172 2.14 10.72 0.53
N ASN A 173 2.95 11.51 -0.16
CA ASN A 173 3.11 12.94 0.03
C ASN A 173 3.91 13.33 1.28
N PHE A 174 5.23 13.17 1.21
CA PHE A 174 6.14 14.10 1.89
C PHE A 174 6.08 15.45 1.14
N ALA A 175 4.93 16.13 1.21
CA ALA A 175 4.83 17.51 0.79
C ALA A 175 5.72 18.28 1.76
N SER A 176 6.90 18.68 1.29
CA SER A 176 7.82 19.54 2.00
C SER A 176 7.08 20.79 2.44
N SER A 177 6.60 20.81 3.69
CA SER A 177 5.98 21.96 4.32
C SER A 177 7.05 22.96 4.71
N TYR A 178 7.76 23.49 3.71
CA TYR A 178 8.76 24.54 3.85
C TYR A 178 8.48 25.68 2.87
N GLU A 179 7.21 26.05 2.70
CA GLU A 179 6.90 27.44 2.33
C GLU A 179 7.04 28.31 3.60
N ALA A 180 8.30 28.61 3.94
CA ALA A 180 8.62 29.67 4.87
C ALA A 180 9.76 30.52 4.27
N GLY A 181 9.37 31.39 3.35
CA GLY A 181 10.11 32.61 3.01
C GLY A 181 11.26 32.46 2.01
N SER A 182 10.93 32.43 0.72
CA SER A 182 11.74 33.13 -0.28
C SER A 182 10.86 33.57 -1.46
N VAL A 183 10.72 34.88 -1.59
CA VAL A 183 10.05 35.60 -2.68
C VAL A 183 10.94 35.56 -3.94
N THR A 184 10.34 35.21 -5.09
CA THR A 184 10.76 35.43 -6.52
C THR A 184 12.11 34.83 -6.98
N ASP A 185 12.32 34.27 -8.17
CA ASP A 185 11.60 34.35 -9.45
C ASP A 185 12.06 33.21 -10.41
N ASN A 186 11.14 32.82 -11.30
CA ASN A 186 11.23 32.25 -12.66
C ASN A 186 12.27 31.17 -13.11
N ASN A 187 11.66 30.09 -13.66
CA ASN A 187 12.09 29.24 -14.78
C ASN A 187 13.30 28.31 -14.62
N THR A 188 13.04 27.01 -14.46
CA THR A 188 13.54 25.95 -15.37
C THR A 188 12.71 24.68 -15.17
N SER A 189 12.06 24.26 -16.24
CA SER A 189 11.32 23.01 -16.36
C SER A 189 12.26 21.81 -16.38
N THR A 190 12.05 20.85 -15.49
CA THR A 190 12.39 19.44 -15.72
C THR A 190 11.20 18.59 -15.30
N GLN A 191 10.26 18.42 -16.25
CA GLN A 191 9.19 17.44 -16.15
C GLN A 191 9.79 16.05 -16.40
N LEU A 192 9.67 15.15 -15.41
CA LEU A 192 9.66 13.70 -15.64
C LEU A 192 8.21 13.27 -15.94
N PRO A 193 8.00 12.22 -16.75
CA PRO A 193 6.70 11.92 -17.32
C PRO A 193 5.72 11.46 -16.23
N VAL A 194 4.70 12.27 -16.00
CA VAL A 194 3.56 11.97 -15.13
C VAL A 194 2.64 11.01 -15.89
N ILE A 195 2.54 9.77 -15.42
CA ILE A 195 1.40 8.92 -15.78
C ILE A 195 0.16 9.49 -15.05
N GLY A 196 -0.68 10.17 -15.84
CA GLY A 196 -2.13 10.36 -15.59
C GLY A 196 -2.56 11.04 -14.29
N LYS A 197 -2.55 12.38 -14.26
CA LYS A 197 -3.40 13.14 -13.34
C LYS A 197 -4.88 12.93 -13.72
N ILE A 198 -5.62 12.20 -12.90
CA ILE A 198 -7.09 12.26 -12.93
C ILE A 198 -7.52 13.36 -11.96
N ASN A 199 -7.87 14.52 -12.49
CA ASN A 199 -8.41 15.63 -11.72
C ASN A 199 -9.88 15.34 -11.37
N PHE A 200 -10.19 15.02 -10.12
CA PHE A 200 -11.55 15.11 -9.59
C PHE A 200 -11.56 16.01 -8.36
N HIS A 201 -12.08 17.23 -8.55
CA HIS A 201 -12.41 18.14 -7.46
C HIS A 201 -13.76 17.72 -6.85
N LEU A 202 -13.73 16.69 -6.00
CA LEU A 202 -14.83 16.34 -5.10
C LEU A 202 -14.25 16.07 -3.70
N PRO A 203 -14.98 16.41 -2.61
CA PRO A 203 -14.47 16.24 -1.26
C PRO A 203 -14.13 14.76 -1.00
N HIS A 204 -12.86 14.51 -0.62
CA HIS A 204 -12.22 13.19 -0.49
C HIS A 204 -12.99 12.13 0.31
N PHE A 205 -14.00 12.53 1.11
CA PHE A 205 -14.87 11.61 1.84
C PHE A 205 -15.78 10.75 0.94
N LEU A 206 -16.16 11.23 -0.27
CA LEU A 206 -17.05 10.47 -1.16
C LEU A 206 -16.34 9.33 -1.90
N PHE A 207 -15.01 9.37 -2.00
CA PHE A 207 -14.25 8.34 -2.71
C PHE A 207 -14.16 7.03 -1.92
N SER A 208 -14.00 7.10 -0.59
CA SER A 208 -14.02 5.91 0.27
C SER A 208 -15.38 5.22 0.26
N PHE A 209 -16.47 6.00 0.23
CA PHE A 209 -17.84 5.49 0.12
C PHE A 209 -18.11 4.85 -1.24
N SER A 210 -17.59 5.45 -2.32
CA SER A 210 -17.77 4.94 -3.68
C SER A 210 -17.01 3.63 -3.91
N ILE A 211 -15.79 3.51 -3.39
CA ILE A 211 -15.01 2.26 -3.44
C ILE A 211 -15.70 1.18 -2.60
N SER A 212 -16.18 1.51 -1.40
CA SER A 212 -16.90 0.55 -0.54
C SER A 212 -18.18 0.03 -1.20
N ILE A 213 -18.95 0.91 -1.86
CA ILE A 213 -20.14 0.53 -2.64
C ILE A 213 -19.77 -0.36 -3.83
N LEU A 214 -18.71 -0.04 -4.57
CA LEU A 214 -18.25 -0.85 -5.70
C LEU A 214 -17.85 -2.25 -5.26
N VAL A 215 -17.08 -2.38 -4.19
CA VAL A 215 -16.68 -3.68 -3.61
C VAL A 215 -17.92 -4.44 -3.13
N GLY A 216 -18.85 -3.77 -2.44
CA GLY A 216 -20.12 -4.36 -2.00
C GLY A 216 -20.97 -4.91 -3.15
N ILE A 217 -21.08 -4.18 -4.26
CA ILE A 217 -21.83 -4.61 -5.46
C ILE A 217 -21.17 -5.83 -6.12
N ILE A 218 -19.84 -5.86 -6.18
CA ILE A 218 -19.10 -7.01 -6.75
C ILE A 218 -19.33 -8.25 -5.89
N VAL A 219 -19.17 -8.15 -4.57
CA VAL A 219 -19.42 -9.25 -3.63
C VAL A 219 -20.87 -9.74 -3.72
N TRP A 220 -21.85 -8.83 -3.79
CA TRP A 220 -23.26 -9.18 -3.93
C TRP A 220 -23.56 -9.88 -5.26
N LYS A 221 -22.96 -9.45 -6.37
CA LYS A 221 -23.13 -10.12 -7.67
C LYS A 221 -22.57 -11.54 -7.66
N ILE A 222 -21.42 -11.75 -7.02
CA ILE A 222 -20.82 -13.09 -6.89
C ILE A 222 -21.70 -13.97 -6.00
N ALA A 223 -22.08 -13.48 -4.81
CA ALA A 223 -22.93 -14.21 -3.87
C ALA A 223 -24.31 -14.55 -4.46
N SER A 224 -24.94 -13.60 -5.16
CA SER A 224 -26.24 -13.82 -5.80
C SER A 224 -26.16 -14.79 -6.98
N LYS A 225 -25.07 -14.78 -7.76
CA LYS A 225 -24.84 -15.77 -8.82
C LYS A 225 -24.66 -17.17 -8.24
N TYR A 226 -23.88 -17.30 -7.17
CA TYR A 226 -23.66 -18.56 -6.46
C TYR A 226 -24.96 -19.11 -5.85
N LEU A 227 -25.76 -18.26 -5.20
CA LEU A 227 -27.05 -18.65 -4.62
C LEU A 227 -28.09 -19.04 -5.69
N ARG A 228 -28.14 -18.35 -6.83
CA ARG A 228 -29.03 -18.71 -7.95
C ARG A 228 -28.66 -20.06 -8.57
N GLN A 229 -27.37 -20.37 -8.64
CA GLN A 229 -26.90 -21.66 -9.15
C GLN A 229 -27.32 -22.81 -8.22
N ARG A 230 -27.18 -22.62 -6.90
CA ARG A 230 -27.69 -23.56 -5.87
C ARG A 230 -29.21 -23.71 -5.87
N TYR A 231 -29.96 -22.66 -6.22
CA TYR A 231 -31.43 -22.74 -6.28
C TYR A 231 -31.91 -23.54 -7.51
N LYS A 232 -31.25 -23.37 -8.67
CA LYS A 232 -31.56 -24.15 -9.89
C LYS A 232 -31.26 -25.64 -9.74
N GLU A 233 -30.21 -25.99 -9.00
CA GLU A 233 -29.92 -27.39 -8.68
C GLU A 233 -31.01 -28.04 -7.80
N LYS A 234 -31.66 -27.26 -6.92
CA LYS A 234 -32.77 -27.76 -6.10
C LYS A 234 -34.09 -27.91 -6.87
N GLU A 235 -34.36 -27.05 -7.85
CA GLU A 235 -35.53 -27.20 -8.74
C GLU A 235 -35.38 -28.37 -9.74
N LEU A 236 -34.16 -28.69 -10.19
CA LEU A 236 -33.90 -29.84 -11.06
C LEU A 236 -34.01 -31.19 -10.33
N ILE A 237 -33.84 -31.22 -9.01
CA ILE A 237 -34.01 -32.42 -8.18
C ILE A 237 -35.49 -32.61 -7.77
N PHE A 238 -36.33 -31.57 -7.83
CA PHE A 238 -37.72 -31.60 -7.35
C PHE A 238 -38.79 -31.47 -8.45
N SER A 239 -38.46 -31.70 -9.72
CA SER A 239 -39.49 -31.85 -10.77
C SER A 239 -39.68 -33.34 -11.12
N PRO A 240 -40.62 -34.05 -10.46
CA PRO A 240 -40.97 -35.39 -10.88
C PRO A 240 -41.72 -35.30 -12.20
N ASN A 241 -41.04 -35.75 -13.25
CA ASN A 241 -41.55 -36.35 -14.47
C ASN A 241 -43.09 -36.43 -14.59
N LYS A 242 -43.72 -35.36 -15.09
CA LYS A 242 -45.10 -35.41 -15.60
C LYS A 242 -45.07 -35.86 -17.06
N HIS A 243 -44.80 -37.14 -17.31
CA HIS A 243 -45.28 -37.82 -18.51
C HIS A 243 -45.10 -39.34 -18.41
N LYS A 244 -45.97 -39.98 -17.63
CA LYS A 244 -46.56 -41.28 -18.00
C LYS A 244 -47.79 -41.53 -17.14
N SER A 245 -48.82 -42.09 -17.78
CA SER A 245 -50.09 -42.61 -17.22
C SER A 245 -51.32 -41.84 -17.69
N THR A 246 -51.62 -42.00 -18.97
CA THR A 246 -53.00 -42.21 -19.41
C THR A 246 -53.05 -43.57 -20.09
N ASP A 247 -54.16 -44.25 -19.86
CA ASP A 247 -54.59 -45.53 -20.42
C ASP A 247 -54.09 -46.81 -19.74
N LEU A 248 -54.80 -47.17 -18.66
CA LEU A 248 -55.27 -48.53 -18.42
C LEU A 248 -56.47 -48.46 -17.45
N SER A 249 -57.65 -48.26 -18.04
CA SER A 249 -58.94 -48.53 -17.40
C SER A 249 -59.43 -49.91 -17.81
N VAL A 250 -60.12 -50.59 -16.87
CA VAL A 250 -60.95 -51.81 -17.03
C VAL A 250 -60.10 -53.10 -17.01
N ASN A 251 -60.24 -54.05 -16.08
CA ASN A 251 -61.44 -54.64 -15.50
C ASN A 251 -61.13 -55.31 -14.15
N ASN A 252 -61.98 -55.11 -13.15
CA ASN A 252 -61.97 -55.84 -11.87
C ASN A 252 -62.92 -57.03 -11.96
N GLN A 253 -62.47 -58.17 -11.46
CA GLN A 253 -63.23 -59.41 -11.33
C GLN A 253 -63.13 -59.88 -9.87
N SER A 254 -64.24 -59.79 -9.14
CA SER A 254 -64.63 -60.64 -8.00
C SER A 254 -66.03 -60.17 -7.56
N GLU A 255 -67.08 -60.93 -7.86
CA GLU A 255 -67.61 -62.01 -7.01
C GLU A 255 -68.04 -61.53 -5.62
N SER A 256 -69.35 -61.27 -5.50
CA SER A 256 -70.17 -61.54 -4.31
C SER A 256 -71.39 -62.30 -4.86
N GLU A 257 -71.47 -63.60 -4.61
CA GLU A 257 -72.07 -64.27 -3.44
C GLU A 257 -73.58 -64.53 -3.64
N GLN A 258 -73.95 -65.76 -3.31
CA GLN A 258 -75.27 -66.38 -3.43
C GLN A 258 -76.30 -65.70 -2.51
N ASP A 259 -77.55 -65.60 -2.95
CA ASP A 259 -78.71 -66.12 -2.19
C ASP A 259 -80.03 -65.95 -2.98
N ASN A 260 -80.74 -67.09 -3.12
CA ASN A 260 -82.13 -67.35 -3.54
C ASN A 260 -82.68 -66.85 -4.88
#